data_AF-A0A0B7A711-F1
#
_entry.id   AF-A0A0B7A711-F1
#
_cell.length_a   1.000
_cell.length_b   1.000
_cell.length_c   1.000
_cell.angle_alpha   90.00
_cell.angle_beta   90.00
_cell.angle_gamma   90.00
#
_symmetry.space_group_name_H-M   'P 1'
#
loop_
_entity.id
_entity.type
_entity.pdbx_description
1 polymer ?
#
loop_
_entity_poly.entity_id
_entity_poly.type
_entity_poly.pdbx_seq_one_letter_code
_entity_poly.pdbx_strand_id
1 'polypeptide(L)' 'MYYVDKIRDGKTYCTRSVKAVQSGNAMFTLQASFKQNESTSADHQLLMPKVPHPDQLETITEVLDRLHE' A
#
# COMPACT_ATOMS: atom_id res chain seq x y z
N MET A 1 0.73 -16.90 -9.85
CA MET A 1 0.20 -17.57 -8.65
C MET A 1 0.68 -16.82 -7.42
N TYR A 2 -0.12 -16.71 -6.36
CA TYR A 2 0.32 -16.16 -5.07
C TYR A 2 0.25 -17.27 -4.01
N TYR A 3 1.38 -17.59 -3.40
CA TYR A 3 1.47 -18.54 -2.29
C TYR A 3 1.49 -17.77 -0.97
N VAL A 4 0.65 -18.17 -0.03
CA VAL A 4 0.47 -17.48 1.25
C VAL A 4 0.77 -18.43 2.39
N ASP A 5 1.85 -18.15 3.12
CA ASP A 5 2.24 -18.90 4.31
C ASP A 5 1.73 -18.18 5.57
N LYS A 6 1.19 -18.96 6.52
CA LYS A 6 0.81 -18.47 7.84
C LYS A 6 2.01 -18.51 8.77
N ILE A 7 2.68 -17.37 8.91
CA ILE A 7 3.86 -17.26 9.79
C ILE A 7 3.43 -17.27 11.26
N ARG A 8 2.36 -16.56 11.60
CA ARG A 8 1.82 -16.49 12.96
C ARG A 8 0.33 -16.17 12.96
N ASP A 9 -0.41 -16.84 13.83
CA ASP A 9 -1.77 -16.48 14.22
C ASP A 9 -1.79 -16.24 15.74
N GLY A 10 -1.61 -14.99 16.13
CA GLY A 10 -1.69 -14.56 17.53
C GLY A 10 -3.08 -14.05 17.90
N LYS A 11 -3.26 -13.69 19.18
CA LYS A 11 -4.55 -13.18 19.69
C LYS A 11 -5.02 -11.91 18.99
N THR A 12 -4.11 -10.97 18.73
CA THR A 12 -4.43 -9.63 18.18
C THR A 12 -3.79 -9.37 16.83
N TYR A 13 -2.71 -10.08 16.49
CA TYR A 13 -2.00 -9.95 15.22
C TYR A 13 -1.88 -11.29 14.50
N CYS A 14 -1.99 -11.26 13.18
CA CYS A 14 -1.58 -12.37 12.33
C CYS A 14 -0.60 -11.89 11.25
N THR A 15 0.39 -12.74 10.95
CA THR A 15 1.45 -12.44 9.97
C THR A 15 1.37 -13.41 8.81
N ARG A 16 1.48 -12.90 7.59
CA ARG A 16 1.49 -13.65 6.35
C ARG A 16 2.74 -13.35 5.54
N SER A 17 3.36 -14.39 5.02
CA SER A 17 4.39 -14.31 3.99
C SER A 17 3.76 -14.65 2.66
N VAL A 18 3.90 -13.79 1.66
CA VAL A 18 3.34 -13.96 0.32
C VAL A 18 4.44 -14.05 -0.71
N LYS A 19 4.39 -15.06 -1.56
CA LYS A 19 5.28 -15.21 -2.72
C LYS A 19 4.47 -15.21 -4.01
N ALA A 20 4.68 -14.21 -4.85
CA ALA A 20 4.15 -14.19 -6.21
C ALA A 20 5.08 -14.96 -7.13
N VAL A 21 4.56 -15.96 -7.83
CA VAL A 21 5.30 -16.82 -8.74
C VAL A 21 4.73 -16.75 -10.14
N GLN A 22 5.61 -16.55 -11.13
CA GLN A 22 5.31 -16.61 -12.55
C GLN A 22 6.32 -17.54 -13.22
N SER A 23 5.87 -18.44 -14.10
CA SER A 23 6.72 -19.42 -14.80
C SER A 23 7.69 -20.18 -13.88
N GLY A 24 7.22 -20.56 -12.68
CA GLY A 24 8.01 -21.28 -11.67
C GLY A 24 8.99 -20.41 -10.86
N ASN A 25 9.16 -19.14 -11.22
CA ASN A 25 10.10 -18.22 -10.57
C ASN A 25 9.37 -17.26 -9.62
N ALA A 26 9.97 -17.01 -8.46
CA ALA A 26 9.46 -16.02 -7.51
C ALA A 26 9.76 -14.60 -8.03
N MET A 27 8.72 -13.84 -8.35
CA MET A 27 8.84 -12.47 -8.86
C MET A 27 8.78 -11.42 -7.75
N PHE A 28 8.07 -11.75 -6.68
CA PHE A 28 7.81 -10.82 -5.60
C PHE A 28 7.59 -11.56 -4.28
N THR A 29 8.08 -10.95 -3.20
CA THR A 29 7.90 -11.43 -1.83
C THR A 29 7.40 -10.30 -0.96
N LEU A 30 6.40 -10.58 -0.11
CA LEU A 30 5.82 -9.61 0.81
C LEU A 30 5.60 -10.23 2.18
N GLN A 31 5.85 -9.45 3.23
CA GLN A 31 5.39 -9.73 4.58
C GLN A 31 4.25 -8.75 4.90
N ALA A 32 3.13 -9.28 5.35
CA ALA A 32 2.01 -8.47 5.84
C ALA A 32 1.66 -8.86 7.26
N SER A 33 1.36 -7.84 8.07
CA SER A 33 0.83 -7.98 9.42
C SER A 33 -0.56 -7.37 9.47
N PHE A 34 -1.51 -8.11 10.00
CA PHE A 34 -2.88 -7.66 10.19
C PHE A 34 -3.15 -7.60 11.69
N LYS A 35 -3.73 -6.49 12.13
CA LYS A 35 -4.04 -6.20 13.53
C LYS A 35 -5.56 -6.12 13.71
N GLN A 36 -6.09 -6.68 14.78
CA GLN A 36 -7.47 -6.41 15.19
C GLN A 36 -7.62 -4.95 15.61
N ASN A 37 -8.80 -4.37 15.36
CA ASN A 37 -9.09 -3.01 15.81
C ASN A 37 -9.01 -2.93 17.35
N GLU A 38 -8.33 -1.90 17.85
CA GLU A 38 -8.23 -1.61 19.28
C GLU A 38 -9.06 -0.37 19.62
N SER A 39 -9.80 -0.43 20.73
CA SER A 39 -10.68 0.66 21.18
C SER A 39 -9.94 1.89 21.69
N THR A 40 -8.69 1.72 22.12
CA THR A 40 -7.82 2.78 22.64
C THR A 40 -6.50 2.74 21.92
N SER A 41 -6.30 3.65 20.97
CA SER A 41 -4.99 3.89 20.36
C SER A 41 -4.58 5.33 20.63
N ALA A 42 -3.29 5.56 20.86
CA ALA A 42 -2.75 6.90 20.69
C ALA A 42 -2.87 7.26 19.21
N ASP A 43 -3.50 8.39 18.91
CA ASP A 43 -3.63 8.93 17.55
C ASP A 43 -2.88 10.26 17.49
N HIS A 44 -1.92 10.33 16.59
CA HIS A 44 -1.12 11.52 16.33
C HIS A 44 -0.59 11.43 14.90
N GLN A 45 -0.85 12.45 14.11
CA GLN A 45 -0.33 12.60 12.76
C GLN A 45 0.18 14.02 12.53
N LEU A 46 1.14 14.16 11.61
CA LEU A 46 1.57 15.47 11.14
C LEU A 46 0.43 16.15 10.36
N LEU A 47 0.41 17.49 10.38
CA LEU A 47 -0.53 18.25 9.56
C LEU A 47 -0.20 18.08 8.08
N MET A 48 -1.24 17.94 7.26
CA MET A 48 -1.11 17.93 5.80
C MET A 48 -0.52 19.28 5.33
N PRO A 49 0.46 19.29 4.41
CA PRO A 49 1.00 20.52 3.85
C PRO A 49 -0.05 21.28 3.05
N LYS A 50 0.10 22.61 2.96
CA LYS A 50 -0.74 23.45 2.12
C LYS A 50 -0.33 23.28 0.65
N VAL A 51 -1.19 22.65 -0.14
CA VAL A 51 -1.01 22.44 -1.58
C VAL A 51 -2.30 22.85 -2.32
N PRO A 52 -2.25 23.18 -3.63
CA PRO A 52 -3.45 23.45 -4.43
C PRO A 52 -4.46 22.30 -4.40
N HIS A 53 -5.73 22.61 -4.61
CA HIS A 53 -6.76 21.57 -4.75
C HIS A 53 -6.52 20.77 -6.05
N PRO A 54 -6.81 19.46 -6.11
CA PRO A 54 -6.62 18.66 -7.32
C PRO A 54 -7.27 19.27 -8.58
N ASP A 55 -8.45 19.88 -8.45
CA ASP A 55 -9.15 20.54 -9.57
C ASP A 55 -8.42 21.80 -10.12
N GLN A 56 -7.39 22.28 -9.42
CA GLN A 56 -6.54 23.40 -9.85
C GLN A 56 -5.27 22.93 -10.54
N LEU A 57 -5.07 21.62 -10.69
CA LEU A 57 -3.90 21.01 -11.31
C LEU A 57 -4.30 20.38 -12.63
N GLU A 58 -3.41 20.48 -13.61
CA GLU A 58 -3.52 19.70 -14.83
C GLU A 58 -3.28 18.21 -14.50
N THR A 59 -4.04 17.34 -15.15
CA THR A 59 -3.77 15.91 -15.19
C THR A 59 -2.46 15.64 -15.91
N ILE A 60 -1.86 14.47 -15.66
CA ILE A 60 -0.63 14.08 -16.36
C ILE A 60 -0.83 14.05 -17.89
N THR A 61 -2.02 13.69 -18.37
CA THR A 61 -2.34 13.67 -19.80
C THR A 61 -2.32 15.08 -20.38
N GLU A 62 -2.98 16.04 -19.74
CA GLU A 62 -3.00 17.45 -20.19
C GLU A 62 -1.60 18.07 -20.22
N VAL A 63 -0.76 17.74 -19.23
CA VAL A 63 0.65 18.18 -19.23
C VAL A 63 1.42 17.59 -20.41
N LEU A 64 1.23 16.31 -20.73
CA LEU A 64 1.91 15.65 -21.84
C LEU A 64 1.47 16.22 -23.20
N ASP A 65 0.17 16.48 -23.38
CA ASP A 65 -0.36 17.06 -24.61
C ASP A 65 0.24 18.44 -24.88
N ARG A 66 0.29 19.31 -23.87
CA ARG A 66 0.93 20.64 -23.97
C ARG A 66 2.42 20.58 -24.30
N LEU A 67 3.15 19.55 -23.85
CA LEU A 67 4.59 19.42 -24.10
C LEU A 67 4.92 18.84 -25.48
N HIS A 68 3.95 18.23 -26.16
CA HIS A 68 4.10 17.72 -27.52
C HIS A 68 3.74 18.75 -28.60
N GLU A 69 3.15 19.89 -28.22
CA GLU A 69 2.95 21.08 -29.07
C GLU A 69 4.21 21.96 -29.14
#